data_AF-X1IKG1-F1
#
_entry.id   AF-X1IKG1-F1
#
_cell.length_a   1.000
_cell.length_b   1.000
_cell.length_c   1.000
_cell.angle_alpha   90.00
_cell.angle_beta   90.00
_cell.angle_gamma   90.00
#
_symmetry.space_group_name_H-M   'P 1'
#
loop_
_entity.id
_entity.type
_entity.pdbx_description
1 polymer ?
#
loop_
_entity_poly.entity_id
_entity_poly.type
_entity_poly.pdbx_seq_one_letter_code
_entity_poly.pdbx_strand_id
1 'polypeptide(L)'
;KLVGKFATTRAQVIGKIVENFLDSTDYFSYLKQLKREREIEEEEMEKKKAKLPEVCDKRIRNVLSGANKIPINEFLNYLNIDFTFFYDMLSEWKDKYNFTYEDGKILKIN
;
A
#
# COMPACT_ATOMS: atom_id res chain seq x y z
N LYS A 1 40.07 -25.60 -26.15
CA LYS A 1 39.48 -24.43 -26.86
C LYS A 1 37.98 -24.69 -27.05
N LEU A 2 37.13 -24.14 -26.19
CA LEU A 2 35.67 -24.37 -26.17
C LEU A 2 34.94 -23.18 -26.82
N VAL A 3 35.18 -22.96 -28.12
CA VAL A 3 34.44 -21.97 -28.91
C VAL A 3 33.83 -22.74 -30.07
N GLY A 4 32.56 -23.14 -29.95
CA GLY A 4 31.92 -23.88 -31.05
C GLY A 4 30.57 -24.58 -30.82
N LYS A 5 29.82 -24.34 -29.74
CA LYS A 5 28.47 -24.95 -29.57
C LYS A 5 27.42 -24.04 -28.90
N PHE A 6 27.52 -22.73 -29.10
CA PHE A 6 26.41 -21.83 -28.81
C PHE A 6 25.81 -21.37 -30.13
N ALA A 7 24.62 -21.88 -30.43
CA ALA A 7 23.52 -21.19 -31.09
C ALA A 7 23.87 -20.29 -32.30
N THR A 8 23.41 -20.66 -33.49
CA THR A 8 23.68 -19.94 -34.75
C THR A 8 22.96 -18.58 -34.85
N THR A 9 22.03 -18.26 -33.94
CA THR A 9 21.32 -16.97 -33.92
C THR A 9 21.26 -16.34 -32.52
N ARG A 10 21.16 -15.01 -32.46
CA ARG A 10 21.04 -14.25 -31.19
C ARG A 10 19.87 -14.76 -30.33
N ALA A 11 18.75 -15.14 -30.96
CA ALA A 11 17.59 -15.67 -30.27
C ALA A 11 17.88 -16.99 -29.54
N GLN A 12 18.68 -17.87 -30.15
CA GLN A 12 19.07 -19.15 -29.54
C GLN A 12 20.09 -18.97 -28.40
N VAL A 13 20.94 -17.95 -28.47
CA VAL A 13 21.85 -17.58 -27.36
C VAL A 13 21.05 -17.06 -26.17
N ILE A 14 20.10 -16.16 -26.43
CA ILE A 14 19.18 -15.63 -25.41
C ILE A 14 18.36 -16.77 -24.80
N GLY A 15 17.82 -17.68 -25.62
CA GLY A 15 17.10 -18.86 -25.16
C GLY A 15 17.91 -19.71 -24.19
N LYS A 16 19.17 -20.03 -24.54
CA LYS A 16 20.06 -20.78 -23.64
C LYS A 16 20.42 -20.04 -22.36
N ILE A 17 20.55 -18.72 -22.40
CA ILE A 17 20.81 -17.92 -21.19
C ILE A 17 19.60 -17.95 -20.26
N VAL A 18 18.39 -17.81 -20.81
CA VAL A 18 17.13 -17.87 -20.04
C VAL A 18 16.90 -19.27 -19.47
N GLU A 19 17.13 -20.32 -20.25
CA GLU A 19 17.04 -21.71 -19.76
C GLU A 19 18.01 -21.95 -18.58
N ASN A 20 19.29 -21.56 -18.71
CA ASN A 20 20.26 -21.69 -17.60
C ASN A 20 19.91 -20.82 -16.38
N PHE A 21 19.27 -19.66 -16.58
CA PHE A 21 18.85 -18.79 -15.49
C PHE A 21 17.66 -19.37 -14.73
N LEU A 22 16.69 -19.96 -15.44
CA LEU A 22 15.50 -20.59 -14.86
C LEU A 22 15.79 -21.98 -14.25
N ASP A 23 16.78 -22.71 -14.74
CA ASP A 23 17.25 -23.98 -14.17
C ASP A 23 18.10 -23.80 -12.89
N SER A 24 18.49 -22.57 -12.55
CA SER A 24 19.20 -22.32 -11.30
C SER A 24 18.23 -22.41 -10.11
N THR A 25 18.48 -23.36 -9.21
CA THR A 25 17.72 -23.53 -7.95
C THR A 25 17.69 -22.27 -7.07
N ASP A 26 18.65 -21.38 -7.29
CA ASP A 26 18.78 -20.09 -6.59
C ASP A 26 17.74 -19.06 -7.03
N TYR A 27 17.20 -19.16 -8.25
CA TYR A 27 16.13 -18.26 -8.69
C TYR A 27 14.82 -18.53 -7.95
N PHE A 28 14.45 -19.80 -7.79
CA PHE A 28 13.26 -20.19 -7.04
C PHE A 28 13.37 -19.87 -5.55
N SER A 29 14.58 -19.95 -4.97
CA SER A 29 14.81 -19.58 -3.58
C SER A 29 14.66 -18.06 -3.38
N TYR A 30 15.17 -17.25 -4.30
CA TYR A 30 15.03 -15.80 -4.30
C TYR A 30 13.56 -15.34 -4.47
N LEU A 31 12.82 -15.93 -5.41
CA LEU A 31 11.38 -15.65 -5.56
C LEU A 31 10.59 -16.00 -4.29
N LYS A 32 10.95 -17.12 -3.63
CA LYS A 32 10.31 -17.54 -2.37
C LYS A 32 10.69 -16.63 -1.19
N GLN A 33 11.85 -15.97 -1.25
CA GLN A 33 12.24 -14.95 -0.28
C GLN A 33 11.43 -13.67 -0.48
N LEU A 34 11.37 -13.15 -1.72
CA LEU A 34 10.59 -11.94 -2.04
C LEU A 34 9.10 -12.10 -1.70
N LYS A 35 8.53 -13.29 -1.94
CA LYS A 35 7.14 -13.57 -1.56
C LYS A 35 6.94 -13.52 -0.04
N ARG A 36 7.88 -14.06 0.74
CA ARG A 36 7.81 -14.04 2.21
C ARG A 36 7.99 -12.64 2.78
N GLU A 37 8.92 -11.85 2.23
CA GLU A 37 9.12 -10.45 2.65
C GLU A 37 7.84 -9.63 2.43
N ARG A 38 7.17 -9.82 1.30
CA ARG A 38 5.89 -9.18 1.01
C ARG A 38 4.76 -9.62 1.96
N GLU A 39 4.65 -10.92 2.25
CA GLU A 39 3.64 -11.44 3.20
C GLU A 39 3.87 -10.88 4.62
N ILE A 40 5.13 -10.69 5.04
CA ILE A 40 5.48 -10.07 6.33
C ILE A 40 5.09 -8.59 6.37
N GLU A 41 5.39 -7.83 5.30
CA GLU A 41 4.98 -6.41 5.21
C GLU A 41 3.45 -6.24 5.26
N GLU A 42 2.71 -7.10 4.56
CA GLU A 42 1.24 -7.09 4.57
C GLU A 42 0.69 -7.40 5.98
N GLU A 43 1.22 -8.41 6.67
CA GLU A 43 0.84 -8.72 8.06
C GLU A 43 1.17 -7.58 9.05
N GLU A 44 2.32 -6.94 8.91
CA GLU A 44 2.71 -5.82 9.78
C GLU A 44 1.81 -4.59 9.55
N MET A 45 1.41 -4.33 8.30
CA MET A 45 0.45 -3.29 7.98
C MET A 45 -0.93 -3.58 8.57
N GLU A 46 -1.42 -4.81 8.49
CA GLU A 46 -2.68 -5.21 9.13
C GLU A 46 -2.63 -5.07 10.66
N LYS A 47 -1.55 -5.49 11.30
CA LYS A 47 -1.37 -5.34 12.76
C LYS A 47 -1.30 -3.87 13.19
N LYS A 48 -0.74 -2.97 12.36
CA LYS A 48 -0.75 -1.52 12.61
C LYS A 48 -2.15 -0.91 12.44
N LYS A 49 -2.92 -1.36 11.43
CA LYS A 49 -4.33 -0.94 11.26
C LYS A 49 -5.21 -1.32 12.45
N ALA A 50 -4.96 -2.48 13.08
CA ALA A 50 -5.78 -2.97 14.20
C ALA A 50 -5.66 -2.16 15.52
N LYS A 51 -4.58 -1.38 15.73
CA LYS A 51 -4.38 -0.60 16.96
C LYS A 51 -4.85 0.86 16.90
N LEU A 52 -5.03 1.41 15.69
CA LEU A 52 -5.57 2.76 15.46
C LEU A 52 -7.10 2.97 15.64
N PRO A 53 -8.02 1.98 15.59
CA PRO A 53 -9.44 2.25 15.32
C PRO A 53 -10.20 3.01 16.43
N GLU A 54 -9.98 2.67 17.71
CA GLU A 54 -10.84 3.21 18.78
C GLU A 54 -10.56 4.67 19.12
N VAL A 55 -9.28 5.09 19.08
CA VAL A 55 -8.90 6.48 19.38
C VAL A 55 -9.32 7.42 18.24
N CYS A 56 -9.30 6.94 16.99
CA CYS A 56 -9.72 7.72 15.83
C CYS A 56 -11.23 7.98 15.79
N ASP A 57 -12.07 6.99 16.13
CA ASP A 57 -13.54 7.14 16.04
C ASP A 57 -14.08 8.28 16.90
N LYS A 58 -13.68 8.32 18.18
CA LYS A 58 -14.10 9.38 19.11
C LYS A 58 -13.60 10.75 18.67
N ARG A 59 -12.36 10.83 18.18
CA ARG A 59 -11.76 12.08 17.70
C ARG A 59 -12.45 12.60 16.44
N ILE A 60 -12.74 11.74 15.47
CA ILE A 60 -13.44 12.10 14.24
C ILE A 60 -14.84 12.64 14.58
N ARG A 61 -15.60 11.93 15.43
CA ARG A 61 -16.94 12.40 15.86
C ARG A 61 -16.89 13.75 16.58
N ASN A 62 -15.88 13.98 17.42
CA ASN A 62 -15.72 15.25 18.12
C ASN A 62 -15.40 16.41 17.16
N VAL A 63 -14.57 16.18 16.14
CA VAL A 63 -14.27 17.22 15.15
C VAL A 63 -15.49 17.53 14.28
N LEU A 64 -16.23 16.49 13.87
CA LEU A 64 -17.44 16.63 13.05
C LEU A 64 -18.67 17.12 13.84
N SER A 65 -18.62 17.18 15.18
CA SER A 65 -19.68 17.77 15.99
C SER A 65 -19.56 19.29 16.10
N GLY A 66 -18.33 19.82 16.08
CA GLY A 66 -18.07 21.25 16.28
C GLY A 66 -18.09 22.09 15.00
N ALA A 67 -17.84 21.50 13.83
CA ALA A 67 -17.70 22.25 12.59
C ALA A 67 -18.27 21.51 11.38
N ASN A 68 -18.97 22.25 10.50
CA ASN A 68 -19.52 21.72 9.25
C ASN A 68 -18.49 21.71 8.10
N LYS A 69 -17.43 22.52 8.22
CA LYS A 69 -16.33 22.61 7.25
C LYS A 69 -15.00 22.63 7.99
N ILE A 70 -14.13 21.67 7.73
CA ILE A 70 -12.82 21.55 8.38
C ILE A 70 -11.73 21.48 7.29
N PRO A 71 -10.71 22.34 7.32
CA PRO A 71 -9.55 22.20 6.44
C PRO A 71 -8.87 20.85 6.63
N ILE A 72 -8.47 20.18 5.54
CA ILE A 72 -7.86 18.85 5.62
C ILE A 72 -6.61 18.83 6.50
N ASN A 73 -5.77 19.86 6.42
CA ASN A 73 -4.56 19.95 7.24
C ASN A 73 -4.87 19.95 8.74
N GLU A 74 -5.92 20.67 9.17
CA GLU A 74 -6.35 20.69 10.58
C GLU A 74 -6.93 19.33 10.99
N PHE A 75 -7.71 18.71 10.11
CA PHE A 75 -8.27 17.38 10.34
C PHE A 75 -7.18 16.32 10.54
N LEU A 76 -6.19 16.30 9.65
CA LEU A 76 -5.05 15.37 9.71
C LEU A 76 -4.19 15.62 10.95
N ASN A 77 -3.89 16.88 11.25
CA ASN A 77 -3.11 17.26 12.44
C ASN A 77 -3.83 16.86 13.73
N TYR A 78 -5.15 17.06 13.81
CA TYR A 78 -5.92 16.68 14.99
C TYR A 78 -5.97 15.17 15.20
N LEU A 79 -6.06 14.41 14.12
CA LEU A 79 -6.03 12.94 14.15
C LEU A 79 -4.62 12.38 14.28
N ASN A 80 -3.59 13.20 14.05
CA ASN A 80 -2.19 12.80 13.97
C ASN A 80 -1.97 11.67 12.96
N ILE A 81 -2.57 11.83 11.77
CA ILE A 81 -2.46 10.90 10.64
C ILE A 81 -1.90 11.64 9.43
N ASP A 82 -1.25 10.91 8.54
CA ASP A 82 -0.83 11.46 7.25
C ASP A 82 -1.96 11.43 6.21
N PHE A 83 -1.74 12.15 5.11
CA PHE A 83 -2.71 12.25 4.03
C PHE A 83 -2.92 10.91 3.32
N THR A 84 -1.88 10.08 3.20
CA THR A 84 -1.96 8.77 2.54
C THR A 84 -2.90 7.84 3.29
N PHE A 85 -2.74 7.74 4.61
CA PHE A 85 -3.61 6.96 5.49
C PHE A 85 -5.05 7.47 5.46
N PHE A 86 -5.24 8.80 5.48
CA PHE A 86 -6.58 9.38 5.35
C PHE A 86 -7.23 9.02 4.02
N TYR A 87 -6.47 9.06 2.92
CA TYR A 87 -6.99 8.73 1.59
C TYR A 87 -7.38 7.25 1.49
N ASP A 88 -6.57 6.35 2.06
CA ASP A 88 -6.86 4.91 2.11
C ASP A 88 -8.15 4.62 2.91
N MET A 89 -8.39 5.38 3.98
CA MET A 89 -9.58 5.23 4.84
C MET A 89 -10.78 6.06 4.37
N LEU A 90 -10.61 6.92 3.35
CA LEU A 90 -11.61 7.91 2.96
C LEU A 90 -12.95 7.26 2.59
N SER A 91 -12.92 6.16 1.83
CA SER A 91 -14.15 5.46 1.42
C SER A 91 -14.92 4.95 2.64
N GLU A 92 -14.24 4.28 3.56
CA GLU A 92 -14.86 3.74 4.77
C GLU A 92 -15.39 4.86 5.68
N TRP A 93 -14.64 5.94 5.81
CA TRP A 93 -14.97 7.04 6.72
C TRP A 93 -16.11 7.92 6.19
N LYS A 94 -16.23 8.10 4.87
CA LYS A 94 -17.37 8.78 4.25
C LYS A 94 -18.68 8.13 4.66
N ASP A 95 -18.77 6.80 4.53
CA ASP A 95 -19.97 6.03 4.86
C ASP A 95 -20.22 6.01 6.37
N LYS A 96 -19.15 5.85 7.16
CA LYS A 96 -19.26 5.71 8.62
C LYS A 96 -19.61 7.00 9.36
N TYR A 97 -19.10 8.15 8.88
CA TYR A 97 -19.21 9.44 9.59
C TYR A 97 -19.99 10.50 8.80
N ASN A 98 -20.52 10.17 7.62
CA ASN A 98 -21.35 11.02 6.77
C ASN A 98 -20.71 12.38 6.46
N PHE A 99 -19.49 12.37 5.92
CA PHE A 99 -18.81 13.57 5.42
C PHE A 99 -18.34 13.37 3.97
N THR A 100 -18.11 14.46 3.24
CA THR A 100 -17.36 14.45 1.98
C THR A 100 -16.02 15.18 2.11
N TYR A 101 -15.13 14.92 1.15
CA TYR A 101 -13.88 15.64 1.00
C TYR A 101 -13.89 16.35 -0.35
N GLU A 102 -13.91 17.68 -0.34
CA GLU A 102 -13.96 18.54 -1.53
C GLU A 102 -13.08 19.78 -1.31
N ASP A 103 -12.33 20.21 -2.33
CA ASP A 103 -11.49 21.41 -2.31
C ASP A 103 -10.57 21.53 -1.08
N GLY A 104 -9.95 20.42 -0.66
CA GLY A 104 -9.05 20.41 0.50
C GLY A 104 -9.77 20.54 1.84
N LYS A 105 -11.07 20.28 1.91
CA LYS A 105 -11.90 20.42 3.11
C LYS A 105 -12.79 19.21 3.34
N ILE A 106 -12.96 18.86 4.60
CA ILE A 106 -13.97 17.92 5.07
C ILE A 106 -15.28 18.69 5.25
N LEU A 107 -16.33 18.25 4.57
CA LEU A 107 -17.67 18.81 4.62
C LEU A 107 -18.62 17.81 5.25
N LYS A 108 -19.29 18.18 6.33
CA LYS A 108 -20.30 17.32 6.93
C LYS A 108 -21.55 17.27 6.04
N ILE A 109 -22.02 16.07 5.74
CA ILE A 109 -23.31 15.85 5.08
C ILE A 109 -24.32 15.70 6.21
N ASN A 110 -25.26 16.64 6.31
CA ASN A 110 -26.39 16.51 7.24
C ASN A 110 -27.44 15.55 6.70
#